data_AF-A0A7V3YCY5-F1
#
_entry.id   AF-A0A7V3YCY5-F1
#
_cell.length_a   1.000
_cell.length_b   1.000
_cell.length_c   1.000
_cell.angle_alpha   90.00
_cell.angle_beta   90.00
_cell.angle_gamma   90.00
#
_symmetry.space_group_name_H-M   'P 1'
#
loop_
_entity.id
_entity.type
_entity.pdbx_description
1 polymer ?
#
loop_
_entity_poly.entity_id
_entity_poly.type
_entity_poly.pdbx_seq_one_letter_code
_entity_poly.pdbx_strand_id
1 'polypeptide(L)'
;MNAARSLFKWIFRFILLYVLFIVFFMIGSMAVAGVIPDTAISEPGLVSTTSGLLIIALANLLVIAAVILTSRWGGWKLGVILALAYYGAVTFLTQIETWYFLSSITASPQLLPRLFLMGIPTAFLFIPLAVWVLGKGRSTAETSPTPALVMPVRQWIWKLAVIAVVYLVLYWGAGYFIAWQNPELRAFYGQPGEAQPFFTHTLNTLRNDPLLFPFQVLRGLLWVLCALPIIRGSKVKPWWTAVLVGLLFSVPQNVGHVLANPLIPIASVRLSHMIETASSTFLFGLIVVWLLHREHHSLADLIGTFRNRERSMSK
;
A
#
# COMPACT_ATOMS: atom_id res chain seq x y z
N MET A 1 29.75 -21.54 13.69
CA MET A 1 29.60 -20.78 12.42
C MET A 1 29.74 -19.30 12.75
N ASN A 2 30.84 -18.64 12.35
CA ASN A 2 31.20 -17.31 12.86
C ASN A 2 30.17 -16.24 12.48
N ALA A 3 29.76 -15.42 13.45
CA ALA A 3 28.78 -14.33 13.27
C ALA A 3 29.14 -13.41 12.10
N ALA A 4 30.43 -13.14 11.88
CA ALA A 4 30.94 -12.37 10.74
C ALA A 4 30.59 -12.98 9.37
N ARG A 5 30.68 -14.31 9.21
CA ARG A 5 30.31 -15.00 7.95
C ARG A 5 28.80 -14.94 7.71
N SER A 6 28.00 -14.94 8.77
CA SER A 6 26.54 -14.79 8.69
C SER A 6 26.15 -13.36 8.29
N LEU A 7 26.77 -12.35 8.90
CA LEU A 7 26.54 -10.95 8.58
C LEU A 7 26.91 -10.63 7.12
N PHE A 8 28.08 -11.07 6.68
CA PHE A 8 28.54 -10.86 5.30
C PHE A 8 27.56 -11.45 4.27
N LYS A 9 27.04 -12.66 4.54
CA LYS A 9 26.02 -13.31 3.70
C LYS A 9 24.73 -12.49 3.62
N TRP A 10 24.29 -11.89 4.72
CA TRP A 10 23.10 -11.04 4.75
C TRP A 10 23.29 -9.72 3.99
N ILE A 11 24.44 -9.06 4.19
CA ILE A 11 24.80 -7.85 3.45
C ILE A 11 24.79 -8.12 1.95
N PHE A 12 25.45 -9.20 1.52
CA PHE A 12 25.50 -9.57 0.10
C PHE A 12 24.10 -9.83 -0.48
N ARG A 13 23.25 -10.59 0.24
CA ARG A 13 21.86 -10.84 -0.18
C ARG A 13 21.06 -9.55 -0.30
N PHE A 14 21.24 -8.63 0.64
CA PHE A 14 20.54 -7.35 0.63
C PHE A 14 20.96 -6.49 -0.57
N ILE A 15 22.28 -6.34 -0.80
CA ILE A 15 22.82 -5.60 -1.96
C ILE A 15 22.34 -6.22 -3.27
N LEU A 16 22.39 -7.55 -3.39
CA LEU A 16 21.89 -8.26 -4.56
C LEU A 16 20.42 -7.95 -4.82
N LEU A 17 19.57 -8.04 -3.80
CA LEU A 17 18.14 -7.74 -3.94
C LEU A 17 17.87 -6.26 -4.23
N TYR A 18 18.67 -5.37 -3.69
CA TYR A 18 18.57 -3.94 -3.97
C TYR A 18 18.83 -3.65 -5.45
N VAL A 19 19.93 -4.17 -6.00
CA VAL A 19 20.26 -4.04 -7.42
C VAL A 19 19.19 -4.70 -8.30
N LEU A 20 18.76 -5.91 -7.95
CA LEU A 20 17.71 -6.62 -8.70
C LEU A 20 16.39 -5.86 -8.69
N PHE A 21 16.00 -5.27 -7.56
CA PHE A 21 14.79 -4.45 -7.50
C PHE A 21 14.86 -3.31 -8.53
N ILE A 22 15.98 -2.58 -8.58
CA ILE A 22 16.19 -1.49 -9.55
C ILE A 22 16.05 -2.02 -10.98
N VAL A 23 16.69 -3.17 -11.30
CA VAL A 23 16.59 -3.79 -12.63
C VAL A 23 15.14 -4.13 -12.99
N PHE A 24 14.41 -4.83 -12.13
CA PHE A 24 13.02 -5.18 -12.41
C PHE A 24 12.09 -3.96 -12.46
N PHE A 25 12.33 -2.96 -11.61
CA PHE A 25 11.60 -1.70 -11.66
C PHE A 25 11.83 -0.98 -12.99
N MET A 26 13.07 -0.89 -13.47
CA MET A 26 13.38 -0.29 -14.78
C MET A 26 12.73 -1.06 -15.93
N ILE A 27 12.78 -2.41 -15.91
CA ILE A 27 12.09 -3.25 -16.91
C ILE A 27 10.59 -2.95 -16.91
N GLY A 28 9.98 -2.79 -15.73
CA GLY A 28 8.59 -2.36 -15.60
C GLY A 28 8.34 -1.00 -16.24
N SER A 29 9.17 -0.01 -15.91
CA SER A 29 9.07 1.36 -16.44
C SER A 29 9.24 1.44 -17.96
N MET A 30 9.92 0.47 -18.60
CA MET A 30 9.98 0.40 -20.06
C MET A 30 8.61 0.17 -20.71
N ALA A 31 7.62 -0.38 -19.97
CA ALA A 31 6.26 -0.54 -20.48
C ALA A 31 5.58 0.80 -20.81
N VAL A 32 5.99 1.88 -20.13
CA VAL A 32 5.45 3.24 -20.32
C VAL A 32 6.40 4.15 -21.10
N ALA A 33 7.66 3.74 -21.28
CA ALA A 33 8.64 4.46 -22.06
C ALA A 33 8.19 4.59 -23.53
N GLY A 34 8.21 5.80 -24.09
CA GLY A 34 7.80 6.09 -25.47
C GLY A 34 6.30 6.35 -25.68
N VAL A 35 5.52 6.43 -24.60
CA VAL A 35 4.06 6.67 -24.63
C VAL A 35 3.69 7.95 -23.93
N ILE A 36 4.47 8.27 -22.91
CA ILE A 36 4.51 9.59 -22.31
C ILE A 36 5.14 10.51 -23.37
N PRO A 37 4.45 11.58 -23.81
CA PRO A 37 5.01 12.50 -24.79
C PRO A 37 6.33 13.10 -24.28
N ASP A 38 7.35 13.18 -25.15
CA ASP A 38 8.63 13.81 -24.82
C ASP A 38 8.49 15.29 -24.44
N THR A 39 7.36 15.91 -24.80
CA THR A 39 6.98 17.28 -24.46
C THR A 39 6.22 17.40 -23.14
N ALA A 40 6.03 16.32 -22.38
CA ALA A 40 5.32 16.36 -21.12
C ALA A 40 6.17 17.09 -20.06
N ILE A 41 5.91 18.40 -19.91
CA ILE A 41 6.58 19.27 -18.95
C ILE A 41 6.16 18.86 -17.53
N SER A 42 7.11 18.46 -16.70
CA SER A 42 6.92 18.24 -15.27
C SER A 42 7.93 19.09 -14.51
N GLU A 43 7.47 19.72 -13.43
CA GLU A 43 8.38 20.36 -12.48
C GLU A 43 9.34 19.33 -11.88
N PRO A 44 10.57 19.75 -11.50
CA PRO A 44 11.54 18.86 -10.88
C PRO A 44 10.98 18.12 -9.67
N GLY A 45 11.51 16.91 -9.44
CA GLY A 45 11.25 16.17 -8.20
C GLY A 45 11.91 16.83 -6.99
N LEU A 46 11.54 16.38 -5.79
CA LEU A 46 12.20 16.76 -4.54
C LEU A 46 13.67 16.31 -4.50
N VAL A 47 13.99 15.29 -5.29
CA VAL A 47 15.34 14.73 -5.44
C VAL A 47 15.63 14.46 -6.92
N SER A 48 16.91 14.33 -7.26
CA SER A 48 17.30 13.93 -8.62
C SER A 48 16.78 12.53 -8.97
N THR A 49 16.56 12.25 -10.26
CA THR A 49 16.06 10.96 -10.74
C THR A 49 16.86 9.78 -10.20
N THR A 50 18.20 9.87 -10.24
CA THR A 50 19.09 8.83 -9.70
C THR A 50 18.88 8.62 -8.20
N SER A 51 18.84 9.70 -7.41
CA SER A 51 18.65 9.60 -5.96
C SER A 51 17.26 9.06 -5.62
N GLY A 52 16.22 9.50 -6.32
CA GLY A 52 14.86 9.01 -6.13
C GLY A 52 14.73 7.53 -6.48
N LEU A 53 15.32 7.05 -7.57
CA LEU A 53 15.34 5.61 -7.88
C LEU A 53 15.99 4.78 -6.78
N LEU A 54 17.10 5.27 -6.20
CA LEU A 54 17.76 4.61 -5.07
C LEU A 54 16.86 4.59 -3.82
N ILE A 55 16.20 5.71 -3.49
CA ILE A 55 15.27 5.81 -2.37
C ILE A 55 14.07 4.87 -2.55
N ILE A 56 13.45 4.88 -3.73
CA ILE A 56 12.32 4.02 -4.08
C ILE A 56 12.71 2.55 -3.94
N ALA A 57 13.87 2.16 -4.49
CA ALA A 57 14.35 0.78 -4.39
C ALA A 57 14.60 0.36 -2.95
N LEU A 58 15.18 1.24 -2.13
CA LEU A 58 15.51 0.94 -0.74
C LEU A 58 14.24 0.77 0.08
N ALA A 59 13.33 1.74 -0.04
CA ALA A 59 12.06 1.75 0.69
C ALA A 59 11.22 0.51 0.36
N ASN A 60 11.08 0.17 -0.92
CA ASN A 60 10.34 -1.01 -1.35
C ASN A 60 11.01 -2.31 -0.90
N LEU A 61 12.33 -2.42 -1.05
CA LEU A 61 13.06 -3.60 -0.61
C LEU A 61 12.89 -3.85 0.90
N LEU A 62 12.97 -2.80 1.72
CA LEU A 62 12.81 -2.92 3.17
C LEU A 62 11.41 -3.46 3.53
N VAL A 63 10.36 -2.93 2.91
CA VAL A 63 8.98 -3.39 3.13
C VAL A 63 8.81 -4.84 2.67
N ILE A 64 9.23 -5.17 1.44
CA ILE A 64 9.11 -6.53 0.88
C ILE A 64 9.90 -7.53 1.74
N ALA A 65 11.15 -7.21 2.08
CA ALA A 65 12.00 -8.08 2.90
C ALA A 65 11.39 -8.28 4.29
N ALA A 66 10.87 -7.23 4.92
CA ALA A 66 10.23 -7.34 6.23
C ALA A 66 9.01 -8.27 6.20
N VAL A 67 8.15 -8.15 5.19
CA VAL A 67 6.98 -9.05 5.00
C VAL A 67 7.43 -10.50 4.75
N ILE A 68 8.44 -10.73 3.91
CA ILE A 68 8.96 -12.08 3.64
C ILE A 68 9.54 -12.73 4.91
N LEU A 69 10.41 -12.00 5.62
CA LEU A 69 11.13 -12.53 6.78
C LEU A 69 10.21 -12.79 7.97
N THR A 70 9.14 -12.01 8.10
CA THR A 70 8.11 -12.19 9.14
C THR A 70 6.98 -13.14 8.74
N SER A 71 7.00 -13.68 7.52
CA SER A 71 6.03 -14.69 7.09
C SER A 71 6.31 -16.06 7.71
N ARG A 72 5.26 -16.79 8.05
CA ARG A 72 5.27 -18.22 8.40
C ARG A 72 5.31 -19.12 7.17
N TRP A 73 4.84 -18.62 6.04
CA TRP A 73 4.86 -19.35 4.78
C TRP A 73 6.26 -19.31 4.16
N GLY A 74 6.47 -20.21 3.20
CA GLY A 74 7.70 -20.33 2.43
C GLY A 74 7.40 -20.96 1.08
N GLY A 75 8.43 -21.08 0.26
CA GLY A 75 8.35 -21.61 -1.09
C GLY A 75 7.50 -20.77 -2.04
N TRP A 76 7.04 -21.42 -3.11
CA TRP A 76 6.25 -20.79 -4.17
C TRP A 76 4.94 -20.19 -3.65
N LYS A 77 4.33 -20.80 -2.62
CA LYS A 77 3.11 -20.29 -1.99
C LYS A 77 3.30 -18.86 -1.46
N LEU A 78 4.40 -18.61 -0.74
CA LEU A 78 4.71 -17.25 -0.28
C LEU A 78 4.98 -16.32 -1.46
N GLY A 79 5.76 -16.78 -2.45
CA GLY A 79 6.10 -15.98 -3.64
C GLY A 79 4.86 -15.49 -4.40
N VAL A 80 3.95 -16.40 -4.78
CA VAL A 80 2.75 -16.07 -5.57
C VAL A 80 1.79 -15.20 -4.77
N ILE A 81 1.52 -15.55 -3.52
CA ILE A 81 0.55 -14.82 -2.70
C ILE A 81 1.06 -13.40 -2.41
N LEU A 82 2.36 -13.25 -2.10
CA LEU A 82 2.93 -11.93 -1.86
C LEU A 82 3.03 -11.11 -3.16
N ALA A 83 3.31 -11.75 -4.30
CA ALA A 83 3.28 -11.10 -5.61
C ALA A 83 1.88 -10.50 -5.90
N LEU A 84 0.82 -11.28 -5.68
CA LEU A 84 -0.56 -10.81 -5.86
C LEU A 84 -0.91 -9.68 -4.89
N ALA A 85 -0.57 -9.82 -3.60
CA ALA A 85 -0.83 -8.79 -2.60
C ALA A 85 -0.10 -7.47 -2.93
N TYR A 86 1.17 -7.57 -3.32
CA TYR A 86 1.97 -6.40 -3.69
C TYR A 86 1.48 -5.77 -5.00
N TYR A 87 1.21 -6.55 -6.04
CA TYR A 87 0.66 -6.02 -7.29
C TYR A 87 -0.69 -5.33 -7.05
N GLY A 88 -1.57 -5.96 -6.28
CA GLY A 88 -2.86 -5.42 -5.89
C GLY A 88 -2.72 -4.06 -5.21
N ALA A 89 -1.90 -3.99 -4.16
CA ALA A 89 -1.67 -2.79 -3.35
C ALA A 89 -0.95 -1.68 -4.12
N VAL A 90 0.13 -2.01 -4.83
CA VAL A 90 1.09 -1.02 -5.33
C VAL A 90 0.78 -0.58 -6.75
N THR A 91 0.21 -1.48 -7.56
CA THR A 91 -0.05 -1.21 -8.97
C THR A 91 -1.54 -1.11 -9.24
N PHE A 92 -2.31 -2.17 -8.99
CA PHE A 92 -3.72 -2.20 -9.36
C PHE A 92 -4.53 -1.09 -8.69
N LEU A 93 -4.40 -0.95 -7.36
CA LEU A 93 -5.13 0.06 -6.58
C LEU A 93 -4.73 1.50 -6.90
N THR A 94 -3.49 1.73 -7.30
CA THR A 94 -2.99 3.02 -7.80
C THR A 94 -3.55 3.32 -9.19
N GLN A 95 -3.52 2.35 -10.10
CA GLN A 95 -3.90 2.58 -11.49
C GLN A 95 -5.41 2.67 -11.72
N ILE A 96 -6.24 2.02 -10.89
CA ILE A 96 -7.68 2.30 -10.92
C ILE A 96 -8.00 3.72 -10.45
N GLU A 97 -7.17 4.32 -9.59
CA GLU A 97 -7.26 5.74 -9.26
C GLU A 97 -6.82 6.64 -10.40
N THR A 98 -5.68 6.32 -11.03
CA THR A 98 -5.23 7.01 -12.24
C THR A 98 -6.33 6.98 -13.31
N TRP A 99 -6.99 5.84 -13.49
CA TRP A 99 -8.12 5.72 -14.40
C TRP A 99 -9.29 6.63 -13.99
N TYR A 100 -9.69 6.61 -12.72
CA TYR A 100 -10.83 7.40 -12.25
C TYR A 100 -10.57 8.92 -12.35
N PHE A 101 -9.39 9.38 -11.91
CA PHE A 101 -9.11 10.80 -11.73
C PHE A 101 -8.34 11.44 -12.88
N LEU A 102 -7.47 10.70 -13.57
CA LEU A 102 -6.54 11.28 -14.53
C LEU A 102 -6.90 10.97 -15.99
N SER A 103 -7.83 10.06 -16.27
CA SER A 103 -8.21 9.74 -17.65
C SER A 103 -8.79 10.91 -18.45
N SER A 104 -9.38 11.90 -17.77
CA SER A 104 -9.86 13.14 -18.41
C SER A 104 -8.86 14.30 -18.33
N ILE A 105 -7.69 14.10 -17.73
CA ILE A 105 -6.72 15.17 -17.46
C ILE A 105 -5.39 14.88 -18.15
N THR A 106 -4.68 13.82 -17.74
CA THR A 106 -3.29 13.55 -18.17
C THR A 106 -3.06 12.11 -18.63
N ALA A 107 -3.89 11.14 -18.23
CA ALA A 107 -3.69 9.73 -18.52
C ALA A 107 -4.41 9.30 -19.81
N SER A 108 -3.66 9.14 -20.90
CA SER A 108 -4.23 8.73 -22.20
C SER A 108 -4.72 7.26 -22.19
N PRO A 109 -5.71 6.91 -23.04
CA PRO A 109 -6.19 5.53 -23.18
C PRO A 109 -5.10 4.52 -23.57
N GLN A 110 -4.06 4.96 -24.27
CA GLN A 110 -2.91 4.13 -24.66
C GLN A 110 -1.93 3.93 -23.52
N LEU A 111 -1.80 4.91 -22.62
CA LEU A 111 -0.91 4.85 -21.47
C LEU A 111 -1.49 3.99 -20.35
N LEU A 112 -2.81 4.07 -20.12
CA LEU A 112 -3.44 3.43 -18.97
C LEU A 112 -3.19 1.91 -18.86
N PRO A 113 -3.39 1.07 -19.90
CA PRO A 113 -3.08 -0.36 -19.82
C PRO A 113 -1.61 -0.63 -19.49
N ARG A 114 -0.70 0.22 -19.98
CA ARG A 114 0.74 0.07 -19.76
C ARG A 114 1.15 0.38 -18.32
N LEU A 115 0.43 1.27 -17.65
CA LEU A 115 0.62 1.53 -16.22
C LEU A 115 0.29 0.28 -15.37
N PHE A 116 -0.69 -0.53 -15.77
CA PHE A 116 -0.94 -1.83 -15.12
C PHE A 116 0.21 -2.83 -15.39
N LEU A 117 0.75 -2.86 -16.60
CA LEU A 117 1.87 -3.74 -16.95
C LEU A 117 3.17 -3.39 -16.21
N MET A 118 3.38 -2.10 -15.91
CA MET A 118 4.59 -1.58 -15.26
C MET A 118 4.93 -2.28 -13.93
N GLY A 119 3.91 -2.70 -13.17
CA GLY A 119 4.11 -3.38 -11.88
C GLY A 119 4.49 -4.85 -11.98
N ILE A 120 4.28 -5.49 -13.14
CA ILE A 120 4.40 -6.95 -13.29
C ILE A 120 5.81 -7.45 -12.99
N PRO A 121 6.90 -6.88 -13.54
CA PRO A 121 8.25 -7.40 -13.31
C PRO A 121 8.64 -7.38 -11.82
N THR A 122 8.33 -6.30 -11.11
CA THR A 122 8.59 -6.21 -9.66
C THR A 122 7.73 -7.20 -8.88
N ALA A 123 6.43 -7.29 -9.18
CA ALA A 123 5.54 -8.15 -8.42
C ALA A 123 5.79 -9.64 -8.68
N PHE A 124 5.84 -10.07 -9.93
CA PHE A 124 5.80 -11.49 -10.29
C PHE A 124 7.17 -12.10 -10.60
N LEU A 125 8.23 -11.30 -10.78
CA LEU A 125 9.59 -11.82 -10.98
C LEU A 125 10.46 -11.53 -9.75
N PHE A 126 10.53 -10.27 -9.32
CA PHE A 126 11.39 -9.90 -8.20
C PHE A 126 10.94 -10.50 -6.86
N ILE A 127 9.66 -10.43 -6.50
CA ILE A 127 9.20 -10.94 -5.19
C ILE A 127 9.44 -12.45 -5.02
N PRO A 128 9.07 -13.33 -5.98
CA PRO A 128 9.41 -14.76 -5.87
C PRO A 128 10.91 -15.00 -5.74
N LEU A 129 11.74 -14.26 -6.48
CA LEU A 129 13.19 -14.33 -6.36
C LEU A 129 13.68 -13.87 -4.98
N ALA A 130 13.12 -12.79 -4.44
CA ALA A 130 13.43 -12.30 -3.11
C ALA A 130 13.09 -13.32 -2.01
N VAL A 131 11.96 -14.03 -2.14
CA VAL A 131 11.60 -15.14 -1.24
C VAL A 131 12.69 -16.21 -1.22
N TRP A 132 13.25 -16.55 -2.39
CA TRP A 132 14.32 -17.54 -2.49
C TRP A 132 15.65 -17.05 -1.92
N VAL A 133 16.08 -15.84 -2.31
CA VAL A 133 17.35 -15.24 -1.87
C VAL A 133 17.38 -15.02 -0.35
N LEU A 134 16.26 -14.61 0.25
CA LEU A 134 16.12 -14.42 1.69
C LEU A 134 16.04 -15.74 2.48
N GLY A 135 16.13 -16.90 1.81
CA GLY A 135 16.16 -18.22 2.44
C GLY A 135 14.77 -18.76 2.81
N LYS A 136 13.71 -18.15 2.27
CA LYS A 136 12.31 -18.62 2.42
C LYS A 136 11.85 -19.48 1.25
N GLY A 137 12.74 -19.92 0.36
CA GLY A 137 12.42 -20.73 -0.82
C GLY A 137 11.98 -22.18 -0.54
N ARG A 138 12.17 -22.70 0.68
CA ARG A 138 11.65 -24.02 1.07
C ARG A 138 10.27 -23.89 1.68
N SER A 139 9.37 -24.82 1.35
CA SER A 139 8.05 -24.89 1.97
C SER A 139 8.20 -25.11 3.47
N THR A 140 7.61 -24.22 4.28
CA THR A 140 7.57 -24.35 5.73
C THR A 140 6.18 -24.85 6.13
N ALA A 141 6.11 -26.10 6.58
CA ALA A 141 4.92 -26.67 7.20
C ALA A 141 4.85 -26.21 8.67
N GLU A 142 4.61 -24.92 8.91
CA GLU A 142 4.23 -24.48 10.26
C GLU A 142 2.77 -24.89 10.52
N THR A 143 2.60 -25.90 11.37
CA THR A 143 1.31 -26.52 11.75
C THR A 143 0.61 -25.79 12.89
N SER A 144 1.25 -24.80 13.52
CA SER A 144 0.65 -24.07 14.65
C SER A 144 -0.63 -23.35 14.21
N PRO A 145 -1.77 -23.59 14.90
CA PRO A 145 -3.00 -22.87 14.65
C PRO A 145 -2.77 -21.36 14.73
N THR A 146 -3.36 -20.59 13.83
CA THR A 146 -3.41 -19.13 13.96
C THR A 146 -4.84 -18.68 14.09
N PRO A 147 -5.14 -17.87 15.13
CA PRO A 147 -6.47 -17.27 15.29
C PRO A 147 -6.73 -16.17 14.26
N ALA A 148 -5.72 -15.75 13.49
CA ALA A 148 -5.86 -14.68 12.51
C ALA A 148 -6.86 -15.03 11.41
N LEU A 149 -7.80 -14.12 11.15
CA LEU A 149 -8.88 -14.26 10.18
C LEU A 149 -9.89 -15.38 10.47
N VAL A 150 -9.80 -16.04 11.64
CA VAL A 150 -10.77 -17.06 12.06
C VAL A 150 -11.85 -16.39 12.90
N MET A 151 -13.04 -16.23 12.33
CA MET A 151 -14.20 -15.63 13.00
C MET A 151 -15.51 -15.99 12.26
N PRO A 152 -16.68 -15.91 12.93
CA PRO A 152 -17.97 -16.14 12.30
C PRO A 152 -18.26 -15.20 11.12
N VAL A 153 -19.03 -15.64 10.13
CA VAL A 153 -19.41 -14.85 8.93
C VAL A 153 -20.07 -13.52 9.31
N ARG A 154 -20.95 -13.53 10.32
CA ARG A 154 -21.57 -12.29 10.84
C ARG A 154 -20.51 -11.28 11.29
N GLN A 155 -19.42 -11.76 11.90
CA GLN A 155 -18.33 -10.90 12.33
C GLN A 155 -17.51 -10.35 11.16
N TRP A 156 -17.27 -11.17 10.14
CA TRP A 156 -16.68 -10.72 8.89
C TRP A 156 -17.48 -9.59 8.25
N ILE A 157 -18.79 -9.76 8.11
CA ILE A 157 -19.67 -8.77 7.44
C ILE A 157 -19.59 -7.42 8.14
N TRP A 158 -19.77 -7.35 9.46
CA TRP A 158 -19.75 -6.05 10.14
C TRP A 158 -18.34 -5.45 10.16
N LYS A 159 -17.28 -6.25 10.30
CA LYS A 159 -15.90 -5.72 10.26
C LYS A 159 -15.57 -5.15 8.89
N LEU A 160 -15.98 -5.80 7.81
CA LEU A 160 -15.81 -5.28 6.45
C LEU A 160 -16.64 -4.01 6.22
N ALA A 161 -17.86 -3.94 6.74
CA ALA A 161 -18.66 -2.71 6.70
C ALA A 161 -17.97 -1.55 7.45
N VAL A 162 -17.44 -1.80 8.65
CA VAL A 162 -16.67 -0.81 9.41
C VAL A 162 -15.40 -0.41 8.65
N ILE A 163 -14.68 -1.36 8.05
CA ILE A 163 -13.49 -1.06 7.24
C ILE A 163 -13.84 -0.18 6.04
N ALA A 164 -14.94 -0.45 5.34
CA ALA A 164 -15.39 0.38 4.23
C ALA A 164 -15.68 1.82 4.66
N VAL A 165 -16.38 2.00 5.80
CA VAL A 165 -16.66 3.32 6.37
C VAL A 165 -15.36 4.02 6.81
N VAL A 166 -14.46 3.31 7.49
CA VAL A 166 -13.17 3.85 7.92
C VAL A 166 -12.33 4.28 6.73
N TYR A 167 -12.26 3.47 5.68
CA TYR A 167 -11.54 3.83 4.46
C TYR A 167 -12.09 5.13 3.88
N LEU A 168 -13.42 5.23 3.77
CA LEU A 168 -14.07 6.42 3.23
C LEU A 168 -13.79 7.66 4.08
N VAL A 169 -13.86 7.54 5.41
CA VAL A 169 -13.56 8.64 6.34
C VAL A 169 -12.10 9.06 6.23
N LEU A 170 -11.17 8.12 6.14
CA LEU A 170 -9.74 8.42 6.02
C LEU A 170 -9.41 9.05 4.66
N TYR A 171 -9.95 8.48 3.57
CA TYR A 171 -9.79 9.00 2.21
C TYR A 171 -10.35 10.41 2.12
N TRP A 172 -11.63 10.59 2.47
CA TRP A 172 -12.30 11.88 2.34
C TRP A 172 -11.75 12.92 3.31
N GLY A 173 -11.44 12.50 4.54
CA GLY A 173 -10.85 13.36 5.57
C GLY A 173 -9.45 13.82 5.21
N ALA A 174 -8.54 12.91 4.84
CA ALA A 174 -7.21 13.30 4.41
C ALA A 174 -7.25 14.12 3.12
N GLY A 175 -8.08 13.70 2.15
CA GLY A 175 -8.29 14.43 0.91
C GLY A 175 -8.70 15.88 1.16
N TYR A 176 -9.70 16.11 2.00
CA TYR A 176 -10.13 17.46 2.30
C TYR A 176 -9.13 18.24 3.18
N PHE A 177 -8.71 17.68 4.32
CA PHE A 177 -7.94 18.43 5.33
C PHE A 177 -6.43 18.53 5.06
N ILE A 178 -5.90 17.73 4.11
CA ILE A 178 -4.48 17.75 3.73
C ILE A 178 -4.32 18.19 2.29
N ALA A 179 -4.81 17.40 1.34
CA ALA A 179 -4.55 17.63 -0.09
C ALA A 179 -5.32 18.83 -0.64
N TRP A 180 -6.64 18.89 -0.39
CA TRP A 180 -7.53 19.94 -0.88
C TRP A 180 -7.25 21.31 -0.28
N GLN A 181 -6.37 21.41 0.72
CA GLN A 181 -5.88 22.69 1.23
C GLN A 181 -4.88 23.36 0.28
N ASN A 182 -4.21 22.60 -0.59
CA ASN A 182 -3.31 23.13 -1.61
C ASN A 182 -4.09 23.80 -2.76
N PRO A 183 -3.96 25.12 -3.01
CA PRO A 183 -4.65 25.80 -4.11
C PRO A 183 -4.26 25.28 -5.50
N GLU A 184 -3.01 24.85 -5.70
CA GLU A 184 -2.56 24.28 -6.98
C GLU A 184 -3.19 22.92 -7.24
N LEU A 185 -3.43 22.11 -6.20
CA LEU A 185 -4.12 20.83 -6.33
C LEU A 185 -5.58 21.05 -6.73
N ARG A 186 -6.26 22.02 -6.12
CA ARG A 186 -7.64 22.35 -6.50
C ARG A 186 -7.72 22.85 -7.95
N ALA A 187 -6.79 23.71 -8.36
CA ALA A 187 -6.70 24.18 -9.74
C ALA A 187 -6.41 23.03 -10.72
N PHE A 188 -5.53 22.10 -10.38
CA PHE A 188 -5.22 20.91 -11.17
C PHE A 188 -6.46 20.04 -11.43
N TYR A 189 -7.33 19.90 -10.42
CA TYR A 189 -8.61 19.19 -10.55
C TYR A 189 -9.79 20.06 -11.03
N GLY A 190 -9.51 21.26 -11.58
CA GLY A 190 -10.53 22.10 -12.21
C GLY A 190 -11.42 22.89 -11.25
N GLN A 191 -11.06 23.02 -9.97
CA GLN A 191 -11.79 23.81 -8.96
C GLN A 191 -10.90 24.90 -8.33
N PRO A 192 -10.35 25.83 -9.12
CA PRO A 192 -9.49 26.90 -8.58
C PRO A 192 -10.26 27.80 -7.60
N GLY A 193 -9.52 28.43 -6.69
CA GLY A 193 -10.07 29.36 -5.69
C GLY A 193 -10.03 28.80 -4.26
N GLU A 194 -10.81 29.41 -3.37
CA GLU A 194 -10.86 29.02 -1.96
C GLU A 194 -11.55 27.66 -1.77
N ALA A 195 -11.08 26.90 -0.77
CA ALA A 195 -11.73 25.64 -0.42
C ALA A 195 -13.11 25.91 0.16
N GLN A 196 -14.13 25.29 -0.42
CA GLN A 196 -15.49 25.32 0.11
C GLN A 196 -15.53 24.66 1.50
N PRO A 197 -16.40 25.12 2.43
CA PRO A 197 -16.59 24.47 3.71
C PRO A 197 -16.87 22.96 3.57
N PHE A 198 -16.37 22.17 4.52
CA PHE A 198 -16.33 20.69 4.41
C PHE A 198 -17.66 20.06 3.98
N PHE A 199 -18.76 20.42 4.62
CA PHE A 199 -20.07 19.87 4.29
C PHE A 199 -20.58 20.33 2.92
N THR A 200 -20.33 21.59 2.55
CA THR A 200 -20.67 22.11 1.23
C THR A 200 -19.87 21.41 0.13
N HIS A 201 -18.56 21.24 0.33
CA HIS A 201 -17.71 20.47 -0.58
C HIS A 201 -18.22 19.03 -0.73
N THR A 202 -18.53 18.36 0.39
CA THR A 202 -19.04 16.99 0.41
C THR A 202 -20.36 16.85 -0.34
N LEU A 203 -21.33 17.72 -0.07
CA LEU A 203 -22.63 17.70 -0.75
C LEU A 203 -22.51 18.00 -2.25
N ASN A 204 -21.64 18.92 -2.64
CA ASN A 204 -21.40 19.24 -4.04
C ASN A 204 -20.75 18.05 -4.76
N THR A 205 -19.76 17.40 -4.15
CA THR A 205 -19.13 16.21 -4.74
C THR A 205 -20.12 15.05 -4.85
N LEU A 206 -20.96 14.80 -3.85
CA LEU A 206 -22.02 13.78 -3.95
C LEU A 206 -23.00 14.03 -5.10
N ARG A 207 -23.26 15.30 -5.45
CA ARG A 207 -24.16 15.68 -6.54
C ARG A 207 -23.48 15.59 -7.91
N ASN A 208 -22.24 16.05 -8.00
CA ASN A 208 -21.53 16.20 -9.27
C ASN A 208 -20.74 14.95 -9.67
N ASP A 209 -20.30 14.16 -8.68
CA ASP A 209 -19.59 12.90 -8.84
C ASP A 209 -20.10 11.83 -7.86
N PRO A 210 -21.33 11.31 -8.07
CA PRO A 210 -21.95 10.36 -7.16
C PRO A 210 -21.24 9.00 -7.11
N LEU A 211 -20.41 8.68 -8.12
CA LEU A 211 -19.70 7.40 -8.20
C LEU A 211 -18.44 7.36 -7.34
N LEU A 212 -17.95 8.51 -6.90
CA LEU A 212 -16.72 8.59 -6.11
C LEU A 212 -16.82 7.78 -4.81
N PHE A 213 -17.90 7.94 -4.04
CA PHE A 213 -18.05 7.28 -2.76
C PHE A 213 -18.18 5.74 -2.89
N PRO A 214 -19.03 5.20 -3.79
CA PRO A 214 -19.04 3.76 -4.11
C PRO A 214 -17.69 3.24 -4.58
N PHE A 215 -16.98 4.00 -5.43
CA PHE A 215 -15.65 3.64 -5.90
C PHE A 215 -14.66 3.52 -4.74
N GLN A 216 -14.65 4.47 -3.82
CA GLN A 216 -13.77 4.42 -2.64
C GLN A 216 -14.14 3.28 -1.69
N VAL A 217 -15.43 2.98 -1.51
CA VAL A 217 -15.86 1.79 -0.75
C VAL A 217 -15.31 0.51 -1.37
N LEU A 218 -15.42 0.34 -2.69
CA LEU A 218 -14.83 -0.80 -3.40
C LEU A 218 -13.31 -0.85 -3.20
N ARG A 219 -12.61 0.28 -3.33
CA ARG A 219 -11.16 0.36 -3.11
C ARG A 219 -10.76 -0.06 -1.70
N GLY A 220 -11.48 0.40 -0.68
CA GLY A 220 -11.24 -0.02 0.71
C GLY A 220 -11.31 -1.53 0.88
N LEU A 221 -12.27 -2.19 0.23
CA LEU A 221 -12.39 -3.67 0.28
C LEU A 221 -11.28 -4.37 -0.52
N LEU A 222 -10.86 -3.82 -1.67
CA LEU A 222 -9.73 -4.35 -2.45
C LEU A 222 -8.40 -4.24 -1.69
N TRP A 223 -8.19 -3.16 -0.93
CA TRP A 223 -7.06 -3.04 -0.01
C TRP A 223 -7.08 -4.16 1.03
N VAL A 224 -8.23 -4.48 1.62
CA VAL A 224 -8.35 -5.61 2.57
C VAL A 224 -7.88 -6.91 1.95
N LEU A 225 -8.28 -7.21 0.71
CA LEU A 225 -7.84 -8.42 0.00
C LEU A 225 -6.30 -8.52 -0.07
N CYS A 226 -5.62 -7.40 -0.28
CA CYS A 226 -4.15 -7.34 -0.29
C CYS A 226 -3.54 -7.57 1.10
N ALA A 227 -4.21 -7.16 2.18
CA ALA A 227 -3.75 -7.38 3.56
C ALA A 227 -3.96 -8.82 4.07
N LEU A 228 -5.04 -9.50 3.64
CA LEU A 228 -5.39 -10.84 4.12
C LEU A 228 -4.20 -11.82 4.17
N PRO A 229 -3.41 -12.00 3.09
CA PRO A 229 -2.31 -12.94 3.12
C PRO A 229 -1.20 -12.57 4.11
N ILE A 230 -0.99 -11.27 4.35
CA ILE A 230 0.03 -10.79 5.28
C ILE A 230 -0.44 -11.04 6.70
N ILE A 231 -1.71 -10.75 7.01
CA ILE A 231 -2.33 -11.01 8.31
C ILE A 231 -2.27 -12.51 8.62
N ARG A 232 -2.72 -13.34 7.69
CA ARG A 232 -2.78 -14.79 7.88
C ARG A 232 -1.41 -15.46 7.91
N GLY A 233 -0.49 -14.92 7.11
CA GLY A 233 0.88 -15.40 6.97
C GLY A 233 1.84 -14.84 8.01
N SER A 234 1.46 -13.88 8.85
CA SER A 234 2.40 -13.27 9.80
C SER A 234 2.77 -14.23 10.94
N LYS A 235 4.04 -14.22 11.36
CA LYS A 235 4.54 -14.92 12.55
C LYS A 235 4.83 -13.98 13.73
N VAL A 236 4.71 -12.67 13.51
CA VAL A 236 4.95 -11.64 14.53
C VAL A 236 3.66 -11.27 15.25
N LYS A 237 3.77 -10.46 16.31
CA LYS A 237 2.62 -9.97 17.08
C LYS A 237 1.69 -9.12 16.19
N PRO A 238 0.36 -9.10 16.44
CA PRO A 238 -0.60 -8.37 15.62
C PRO A 238 -0.25 -6.91 15.37
N TRP A 239 0.32 -6.22 16.37
CA TRP A 239 0.71 -4.81 16.20
C TRP A 239 1.87 -4.63 15.20
N TRP A 240 2.83 -5.55 15.15
CA TRP A 240 3.89 -5.52 14.14
C TRP A 240 3.34 -5.88 12.77
N THR A 241 2.40 -6.83 12.70
CA THR A 241 1.66 -7.12 11.45
C THR A 241 0.91 -5.89 10.96
N ALA A 242 0.31 -5.11 11.88
CA ALA A 242 -0.37 -3.86 11.56
C ALA A 242 0.61 -2.86 10.94
N VAL A 243 1.78 -2.64 11.57
CA VAL A 243 2.83 -1.78 11.02
C VAL A 243 3.28 -2.24 9.62
N LEU A 244 3.47 -3.55 9.41
CA LEU A 244 3.87 -4.07 8.10
C LEU A 244 2.81 -3.84 7.02
N VAL A 245 1.53 -4.05 7.33
CA VAL A 245 0.43 -3.77 6.39
C VAL A 245 0.30 -2.28 6.13
N GLY A 246 0.39 -1.44 7.17
CA GLY A 246 0.41 0.02 7.05
C GLY A 246 1.54 0.47 6.14
N LEU A 247 2.77 -0.03 6.33
CA LEU A 247 3.93 0.29 5.48
C LEU A 247 3.77 -0.21 4.05
N LEU A 248 3.21 -1.41 3.84
CA LEU A 248 2.92 -1.91 2.48
C LEU A 248 1.92 -1.02 1.76
N PHE A 249 0.91 -0.53 2.48
CA PHE A 249 -0.09 0.34 1.88
C PHE A 249 0.47 1.74 1.64
N SER A 250 1.29 2.28 2.54
CA SER A 250 1.73 3.67 2.41
C SER A 250 3.02 3.88 1.64
N VAL A 251 4.02 3.02 1.76
CA VAL A 251 5.37 3.36 1.27
C VAL A 251 5.51 3.13 -0.24
N PRO A 252 5.28 1.92 -0.78
CA PRO A 252 5.54 1.62 -2.20
C PRO A 252 4.84 2.53 -3.21
N GLN A 253 3.56 2.82 -3.00
CA GLN A 253 2.78 3.62 -3.95
C GLN A 253 3.09 5.13 -3.85
N ASN A 254 3.50 5.62 -2.67
CA ASN A 254 3.65 7.06 -2.44
C ASN A 254 5.08 7.56 -2.56
N VAL A 255 6.08 6.69 -2.34
CA VAL A 255 7.51 7.08 -2.46
C VAL A 255 7.87 7.55 -3.88
N GLY A 256 7.09 7.18 -4.90
CA GLY A 256 7.26 7.66 -6.27
C GLY A 256 7.02 9.17 -6.45
N HIS A 257 6.25 9.81 -5.57
CA HIS A 257 5.95 11.24 -5.68
C HIS A 257 7.14 12.16 -5.43
N VAL A 258 8.26 11.64 -4.91
CA VAL A 258 9.51 12.40 -4.77
C VAL A 258 10.18 12.69 -6.12
N LEU A 259 9.81 11.94 -7.17
CA LEU A 259 10.28 12.14 -8.53
C LEU A 259 9.37 13.09 -9.32
N ALA A 260 9.91 13.65 -10.40
CA ALA A 260 9.11 14.30 -11.42
C ALA A 260 8.14 13.26 -12.03
N ASN A 261 6.89 13.65 -12.25
CA ASN A 261 5.89 12.77 -12.85
C ASN A 261 5.00 13.59 -13.80
N PRO A 262 5.06 13.33 -15.12
CA PRO A 262 4.26 14.07 -16.09
C PRO A 262 2.75 13.89 -15.95
N LEU A 263 2.28 12.84 -15.24
CA LEU A 263 0.86 12.66 -14.94
C LEU A 263 0.34 13.63 -13.88
N ILE A 264 1.21 14.06 -12.96
CA ILE A 264 0.94 15.05 -11.91
C ILE A 264 2.12 16.04 -11.96
N PRO A 265 2.13 16.94 -12.95
CA PRO A 265 3.33 17.69 -13.34
C PRO A 265 3.77 18.72 -12.29
N ILE A 266 2.87 19.16 -11.42
CA ILE A 266 3.11 20.17 -10.40
C ILE A 266 3.69 19.53 -9.13
N ALA A 267 4.83 20.02 -8.64
CA ALA A 267 5.56 19.44 -7.52
C ALA A 267 4.78 19.55 -6.20
N SER A 268 4.12 20.69 -5.95
CA SER A 268 3.30 20.88 -4.76
C SER A 268 2.14 19.88 -4.70
N VAL A 269 1.52 19.57 -5.85
CA VAL A 269 0.40 18.63 -5.96
C VAL A 269 0.88 17.21 -5.67
N ARG A 270 2.04 16.81 -6.20
CA ARG A 270 2.66 15.52 -5.86
C ARG A 270 2.98 15.41 -4.38
N LEU A 271 3.52 16.46 -3.76
CA LEU A 271 3.83 16.47 -2.34
C LEU A 271 2.56 16.39 -1.46
N SER A 272 1.53 17.14 -1.80
CA SER A 272 0.23 17.10 -1.13
C SER A 272 -0.37 15.70 -1.17
N HIS A 273 -0.41 15.08 -2.35
CA HIS A 273 -0.84 13.69 -2.48
C HIS A 273 0.04 12.76 -1.66
N MET A 274 1.37 12.82 -1.78
CA MET A 274 2.27 11.96 -1.01
C MET A 274 1.98 11.98 0.49
N ILE A 275 1.74 13.16 1.08
CA ILE A 275 1.45 13.29 2.51
C ILE A 275 0.06 12.75 2.84
N GLU A 276 -0.95 13.15 2.06
CA GLU A 276 -2.34 12.74 2.19
C GLU A 276 -2.49 11.21 2.12
N THR A 277 -2.01 10.62 1.03
CA THR A 277 -2.18 9.21 0.73
C THR A 277 -1.30 8.35 1.63
N ALA A 278 -0.04 8.73 1.90
CA ALA A 278 0.82 7.94 2.79
C ALA A 278 0.28 7.90 4.21
N SER A 279 -0.19 9.02 4.76
CA SER A 279 -0.75 9.06 6.12
C SER A 279 -2.07 8.28 6.23
N SER A 280 -3.02 8.52 5.33
CA SER A 280 -4.33 7.86 5.35
C SER A 280 -4.23 6.35 5.14
N THR A 281 -3.44 5.90 4.15
CA THR A 281 -3.28 4.47 3.86
C THR A 281 -2.46 3.72 4.91
N PHE A 282 -1.50 4.40 5.56
CA PHE A 282 -0.78 3.82 6.70
C PHE A 282 -1.75 3.53 7.85
N LEU A 283 -2.52 4.55 8.27
CA LEU A 283 -3.52 4.43 9.33
C LEU A 283 -4.58 3.38 8.98
N PHE A 284 -5.01 3.37 7.72
CA PHE A 284 -5.95 2.37 7.23
C PHE A 284 -5.41 0.94 7.39
N GLY A 285 -4.17 0.69 6.98
CA GLY A 285 -3.51 -0.61 7.16
C GLY A 285 -3.44 -1.03 8.63
N LEU A 286 -3.17 -0.10 9.55
CA LEU A 286 -3.19 -0.40 10.99
C LEU A 286 -4.58 -0.88 11.45
N ILE A 287 -5.63 -0.17 11.06
CA ILE A 287 -7.02 -0.44 11.47
C ILE A 287 -7.51 -1.77 10.87
N VAL A 288 -7.18 -2.06 9.61
CA VAL A 288 -7.52 -3.33 8.96
C VAL A 288 -6.98 -4.51 9.76
N VAL A 289 -5.71 -4.47 10.17
CA VAL A 289 -5.13 -5.54 10.99
C VAL A 289 -5.76 -5.57 12.37
N TRP A 290 -5.93 -4.42 13.03
CA TRP A 290 -6.58 -4.35 14.34
C TRP A 290 -7.98 -5.01 14.34
N LEU A 291 -8.79 -4.79 13.29
CA LEU A 291 -10.10 -5.42 13.19
C LEU A 291 -10.03 -6.92 12.85
N LEU A 292 -9.14 -7.33 11.94
CA LEU A 292 -9.15 -8.67 11.35
C LEU A 292 -8.21 -9.69 12.01
N HIS A 293 -7.29 -9.29 12.89
CA HIS A 293 -6.27 -10.19 13.44
C HIS A 293 -6.79 -11.33 14.34
N ARG A 294 -8.06 -11.30 14.77
CA ARG A 294 -8.72 -12.36 15.56
C ARG A 294 -10.22 -12.17 15.63
N GLU A 295 -10.92 -13.15 16.18
CA GLU A 295 -12.28 -13.00 16.67
C GLU A 295 -12.34 -12.02 17.86
N HIS A 296 -13.39 -11.18 17.92
CA HIS A 296 -13.66 -10.30 19.06
C HIS A 296 -15.02 -10.63 19.69
N HIS A 297 -15.07 -10.80 21.01
CA HIS A 297 -16.29 -11.23 21.70
C HIS A 297 -17.13 -10.06 22.26
N SER A 298 -16.56 -8.86 22.37
CA SER A 298 -17.26 -7.65 22.81
C SER A 298 -16.54 -6.38 22.32
N LEU A 299 -17.18 -5.22 22.44
CA LEU A 299 -16.51 -3.92 22.21
C LEU A 299 -15.35 -3.69 23.17
N ALA A 300 -15.48 -4.15 24.42
CA ALA A 300 -14.42 -4.04 25.42
C ALA A 300 -13.21 -4.93 25.07
N ASP A 301 -13.44 -6.12 24.51
CA ASP A 301 -12.37 -6.98 23.97
C ASP A 301 -11.72 -6.36 22.71
N LEU A 302 -12.50 -5.71 21.86
CA LEU A 302 -12.00 -4.99 20.68
C LEU A 302 -11.04 -3.85 21.07
N ILE A 303 -11.39 -3.05 22.09
CA ILE A 303 -10.60 -1.90 22.56
C ILE A 303 -9.47 -2.37 23.53
N GLY A 304 -9.46 -3.63 23.94
CA GLY A 304 -8.45 -4.18 24.83
C GLY A 304 -8.62 -3.76 26.30
N THR A 305 -9.81 -3.31 26.70
CA THR A 305 -10.15 -2.96 28.08
C THR A 305 -10.44 -4.20 28.94
N PHE A 306 -10.69 -5.37 28.32
CA PHE A 306 -10.68 -6.67 28.99
C PHE A 306 -9.25 -7.17 29.18
N ARG A 307 -8.54 -6.61 30.18
CA ARG A 307 -7.27 -7.18 30.63
C ARG A 307 -7.26 -7.28 32.16
N ASN A 308 -7.28 -8.54 32.63
CA ASN A 308 -7.17 -9.03 34.02
C ASN A 308 -8.47 -9.16 34.86
N ARG A 309 -9.14 -10.32 34.75
CA ARG A 309 -9.81 -10.94 35.91
C ARG A 309 -9.47 -12.43 36.15
N GLU A 310 -8.80 -13.10 35.21
CA GLU A 310 -8.53 -14.56 35.38
C GLU A 310 -7.12 -14.89 35.89
N ARG A 311 -6.22 -13.92 36.05
CA ARG A 311 -4.89 -14.16 36.65
C ARG A 311 -4.86 -14.20 38.19
N SER A 312 -6.00 -14.07 38.87
CA SER A 312 -6.08 -14.13 40.35
C SER A 312 -6.73 -15.39 40.90
N MET A 313 -7.07 -16.39 40.08
CA MET A 313 -7.71 -17.64 40.55
C MET A 313 -6.84 -18.89 40.32
N SER A 314 -5.55 -18.74 40.04
CA SER A 314 -4.59 -19.86 40.03
C SER A 314 -3.36 -19.59 40.91
N LYS A 315 -3.59 -19.16 42.16
CA LYS A 315 -2.62 -19.33 43.23
C LYS A 315 -3.17 -20.33 44.23
#